data_AF-A0A914TDK4-F1
#
_entry.id   AF-A0A914TDK4-F1
#
_cell.length_a   1.000
_cell.length_b   1.000
_cell.length_c   1.000
_cell.angle_alpha   90.00
_cell.angle_beta   90.00
_cell.angle_gamma   90.00
#
_symmetry.space_group_name_H-M   'P 1'
#
loop_
_entity.id
_entity.type
_entity.pdbx_description
1 polymer ?
#
loop_
_entity_poly.entity_id
_entity_poly.type
_entity_poly.pdbx_seq_one_letter_code
_entity_poly.pdbx_strand_id
1 'polypeptide(L)'
;MLLSLKVVCLGLLFLVGFVKPQISVQTSRGEVIGFHANYGSDKSQLWYGEADVFLGIPYVQAPIGNLRFAKPVPLTKFPTTPLNASRMGPACPQTYNLRGLSMSEDCLYLNIFTPHAASTYKYSVMVFIHGGAFTTGHTADFPTPGIVRNLVSRDVVVVTIQYRLGLLGFFTTHSDDFPPNLGMLDQNEALKWIQSEIANFGGDPYRITLFGQSAGSASTSAHIFSPTSQNMFQQAIMESGSILTSFEGSMGLTNLSESRAYTLCNFTQEQWKARQFTLLQNCLKTMDYQKFLDAENVRNFLVLILKKM
;
A
#
# COMPACT_ATOMS: atom_id res chain seq x y z
N MET A 1 25.88 62.80 -34.46
CA MET A 1 25.31 62.72 -33.09
C MET A 1 24.09 61.81 -33.17
N LEU A 2 24.27 60.50 -33.01
CA LEU A 2 23.25 59.47 -33.23
C LEU A 2 22.37 59.33 -31.98
N LEU A 3 21.05 59.45 -32.16
CA LEU A 3 20.03 59.23 -31.14
C LEU A 3 19.71 57.73 -30.97
N SER A 4 19.59 57.37 -29.69
CA SER A 4 18.97 56.20 -29.06
C SER A 4 17.96 55.36 -29.86
N LEU A 5 18.12 54.03 -29.79
CA LEU A 5 16.99 53.09 -29.64
C LEU A 5 17.42 51.88 -28.81
N LYS A 6 17.15 51.89 -27.50
CA LYS A 6 17.22 50.68 -26.65
C LYS A 6 15.89 49.96 -26.75
N VAL A 7 15.86 48.87 -27.52
CA VAL A 7 14.72 47.93 -27.55
C VAL A 7 14.78 47.11 -26.25
N VAL A 8 13.84 47.35 -25.34
CA VAL A 8 13.63 46.48 -24.18
C VAL A 8 12.77 45.32 -24.64
N CYS A 9 13.39 44.16 -24.83
CA CYS A 9 12.68 42.92 -25.16
C CYS A 9 12.08 42.35 -23.86
N LEU A 10 10.81 42.65 -23.57
CA LEU A 10 10.04 41.92 -22.56
C LEU A 10 9.73 40.53 -23.12
N GLY A 11 10.60 39.56 -22.84
CA GLY A 11 10.31 38.16 -23.08
C GLY A 11 9.23 37.67 -22.11
N LEU A 12 8.02 37.46 -22.61
CA LEU A 12 6.99 36.66 -21.92
C LEU A 12 7.52 35.22 -21.80
N LEU A 13 8.03 34.86 -20.62
CA LEU A 13 8.24 33.47 -20.24
C LEU A 13 6.87 32.80 -20.12
N PHE A 14 6.40 32.19 -21.21
CA PHE A 14 5.40 31.14 -21.11
C PHE A 14 6.06 29.92 -20.46
N LEU A 15 5.86 29.77 -19.15
CA LEU A 15 6.01 28.47 -18.48
C LEU A 15 4.96 27.52 -19.08
N VAL A 16 5.29 26.90 -20.20
CA VAL A 16 4.53 25.76 -20.71
C VAL A 16 4.79 24.61 -19.74
N GLY A 17 3.97 24.52 -18.69
CA GLY A 17 3.92 23.32 -17.87
C GLY A 17 3.55 22.15 -18.78
N PHE A 18 4.41 21.14 -18.89
CA PHE A 18 4.09 19.90 -19.57
C PHE A 18 2.93 19.23 -18.83
N VAL A 19 1.71 19.43 -19.30
CA VAL A 19 0.53 18.70 -18.83
C VAL A 19 0.64 17.29 -19.38
N LYS A 20 0.84 16.30 -18.50
CA LYS A 20 0.81 14.89 -18.92
C LYS A 20 -0.59 14.56 -19.46
N PRO A 21 -0.73 13.81 -20.57
CA PRO A 21 -2.03 13.39 -21.06
C PRO A 21 -2.79 12.66 -19.95
N GLN A 22 -4.02 13.11 -19.67
CA GLN A 22 -4.88 12.48 -18.66
C GLN A 22 -5.54 11.24 -19.25
N ILE A 23 -5.56 10.16 -18.49
CA ILE A 23 -6.24 8.91 -18.84
C ILE A 23 -7.35 8.69 -17.82
N SER A 24 -8.56 8.43 -18.29
CA SER A 24 -9.72 8.17 -17.41
C SER A 24 -10.15 6.70 -17.50
N VAL A 25 -10.46 6.11 -16.35
CA VAL A 25 -11.01 4.77 -16.22
C VAL A 25 -12.25 4.82 -15.33
N GLN A 26 -13.33 4.17 -15.78
CA GLN A 26 -14.55 4.02 -14.98
C GLN A 26 -14.45 2.74 -14.15
N THR A 27 -14.64 2.87 -12.83
CA THR A 27 -14.71 1.75 -11.88
C THR A 27 -16.10 1.67 -11.26
N SER A 28 -16.40 0.58 -10.56
CA SER A 28 -17.67 0.47 -9.82
C SER A 28 -17.85 1.54 -8.71
N ARG A 29 -16.75 2.16 -8.27
CA ARG A 29 -16.70 3.14 -7.16
C ARG A 29 -16.64 4.60 -7.62
N GLY A 30 -16.47 4.83 -8.93
CA GLY A 30 -16.35 6.15 -9.54
C GLY A 30 -15.27 6.21 -10.62
N GLU A 31 -15.19 7.36 -11.27
CA GLU A 31 -14.16 7.66 -12.27
C GLU A 31 -12.79 7.89 -11.61
N VAL A 32 -11.73 7.34 -12.21
CA VAL A 32 -10.34 7.52 -11.79
C VAL A 32 -9.55 8.15 -12.92
N ILE A 33 -8.89 9.28 -12.64
CA ILE A 33 -8.04 10.01 -13.59
C ILE A 33 -6.58 9.77 -13.26
N GLY A 34 -5.88 9.04 -14.13
CA GLY A 34 -4.44 8.84 -14.12
C GLY A 34 -3.71 9.71 -15.15
N PHE A 35 -2.49 9.31 -15.50
CA PHE A 35 -1.69 9.98 -16.51
C PHE A 35 -0.92 8.99 -17.38
N HIS A 36 -0.62 9.38 -18.61
CA HIS A 36 0.29 8.64 -19.47
C HIS A 36 1.76 8.99 -19.16
N ALA A 37 2.59 7.98 -18.97
CA ALA A 37 4.03 8.08 -18.78
C ALA A 37 4.76 7.55 -20.01
N ASN A 38 5.64 8.35 -20.59
CA ASN A 38 6.46 7.98 -21.75
C ASN A 38 7.94 8.25 -21.44
N TYR A 39 8.75 7.20 -21.50
CA TYR A 39 10.20 7.25 -21.28
C TYR A 39 11.00 6.98 -22.58
N GLY A 40 10.34 6.96 -23.74
CA GLY A 40 10.94 6.69 -25.04
C GLY A 40 11.10 5.20 -25.34
N SER A 41 11.48 4.88 -26.58
CA SER A 41 11.63 3.50 -27.08
C SER A 41 13.08 3.00 -27.13
N ASP A 42 14.06 3.87 -26.84
CA ASP A 42 15.48 3.53 -26.91
C ASP A 42 15.89 2.63 -25.73
N LYS A 43 16.02 1.33 -26.01
CA LYS A 43 16.40 0.31 -25.02
C LYS A 43 17.84 0.48 -24.49
N SER A 44 18.66 1.35 -25.08
CA SER A 44 19.99 1.68 -24.56
C SER A 44 19.93 2.68 -23.40
N GLN A 45 18.82 3.42 -23.25
CA GLN A 45 18.63 4.34 -22.13
C GLN A 45 18.33 3.60 -20.83
N LEU A 46 18.66 4.23 -19.70
CA LEU A 46 18.35 3.70 -18.37
C LEU A 46 16.84 3.47 -18.22
N TRP A 47 16.02 4.42 -18.69
CA TRP A 47 14.56 4.34 -18.68
C TRP A 47 14.04 4.29 -20.12
N TYR A 48 13.12 3.36 -20.39
CA TYR A 48 12.39 3.25 -21.65
C TYR A 48 11.02 2.61 -21.38
N GLY A 49 10.14 2.69 -22.36
CA GLY A 49 8.79 2.18 -22.31
C GLY A 49 7.76 3.24 -21.94
N GLU A 50 6.50 2.84 -22.04
CA GLU A 50 5.35 3.70 -21.82
C GLU A 50 4.33 2.95 -20.96
N ALA A 51 3.48 3.70 -20.24
CA ALA A 51 2.41 3.13 -19.44
C ALA A 51 1.32 4.17 -19.14
N ASP A 52 0.08 3.70 -19.00
CA ASP A 52 -0.95 4.45 -18.30
C ASP A 52 -0.82 4.16 -16.79
N VAL A 53 -0.77 5.22 -15.99
CA VAL A 53 -0.40 5.15 -14.58
C VAL A 53 -1.48 5.80 -13.70
N PHE A 54 -1.89 5.06 -12.67
CA PHE A 54 -2.85 5.50 -11.66
C PHE A 54 -2.25 5.27 -10.28
N LEU A 55 -2.04 6.34 -9.52
CA LEU A 55 -1.39 6.31 -8.21
C LEU A 55 -2.36 6.72 -7.11
N GLY A 56 -2.24 6.12 -5.92
CA GLY A 56 -3.01 6.57 -4.76
C GLY A 56 -4.52 6.29 -4.86
N ILE A 57 -4.92 5.12 -5.39
CA ILE A 57 -6.33 4.71 -5.41
C ILE A 57 -6.69 4.08 -4.05
N PRO A 58 -7.64 4.63 -3.28
CA PRO A 58 -8.05 4.02 -2.02
C PRO A 58 -8.90 2.77 -2.30
N TYR A 59 -8.55 1.65 -1.68
CA TYR A 59 -9.28 0.38 -1.86
C TYR A 59 -10.25 0.08 -0.72
N VAL A 60 -10.07 0.74 0.44
CA VAL A 60 -10.92 0.64 1.64
C VAL A 60 -11.07 2.02 2.29
N GLN A 61 -11.99 2.16 3.24
CA GLN A 61 -12.11 3.36 4.07
C GLN A 61 -10.82 3.59 4.87
N ALA A 62 -10.44 4.85 5.03
CA ALA A 62 -9.28 5.23 5.83
C ALA A 62 -9.40 4.66 7.26
N PRO A 63 -8.39 3.92 7.77
CA PRO A 63 -8.45 3.25 9.08
C PRO A 63 -8.18 4.21 10.24
N ILE A 64 -8.87 5.36 10.24
CA ILE A 64 -8.72 6.45 11.20
C ILE A 64 -9.92 6.53 12.15
N GLY A 65 -9.75 7.25 13.27
CA GLY A 65 -10.81 7.45 14.25
C GLY A 65 -11.37 6.12 14.76
N ASN A 66 -12.67 5.88 14.55
CA ASN A 66 -13.32 4.64 14.98
C ASN A 66 -12.86 3.40 14.23
N LEU A 67 -12.33 3.56 13.00
CA LEU A 67 -11.78 2.47 12.19
C LEU A 67 -10.32 2.14 12.54
N ARG A 68 -9.70 2.93 13.43
CA ARG A 68 -8.39 2.61 13.97
C ARG A 68 -8.45 1.31 14.77
N PHE A 69 -7.56 0.38 14.46
CA PHE A 69 -7.56 -1.01 14.98
C PHE A 69 -8.81 -1.85 14.61
N ALA A 70 -9.65 -1.39 13.67
CA ALA A 70 -10.75 -2.18 13.14
C ALA A 70 -10.31 -2.96 11.89
N LYS A 71 -11.07 -4.00 11.54
CA LYS A 71 -10.96 -4.65 10.23
C LYS A 71 -11.19 -3.62 9.11
N PRO A 72 -10.49 -3.72 7.98
CA PRO A 72 -10.70 -2.80 6.86
C PRO A 72 -12.15 -2.86 6.38
N VAL A 73 -12.69 -1.70 6.01
CA VAL A 73 -14.08 -1.57 5.55
C VAL A 73 -14.08 -1.21 4.07
N PRO A 74 -14.69 -2.01 3.18
CA PRO A 74 -14.72 -1.71 1.76
C PRO A 74 -15.33 -0.34 1.44
N LEU A 75 -14.81 0.32 0.41
CA LEU A 75 -15.43 1.51 -0.18
C LEU A 75 -16.54 1.11 -1.14
N THR A 76 -17.70 1.76 -1.03
CA THR A 76 -18.77 1.68 -2.03
C THR A 76 -18.64 2.76 -3.09
N LYS A 77 -18.04 3.91 -2.75
CA LYS A 77 -17.71 5.02 -3.65
C LYS A 77 -16.40 5.67 -3.22
N PHE A 78 -15.71 6.34 -4.14
CA PHE A 78 -14.57 7.16 -3.78
C PHE A 78 -14.98 8.40 -2.97
N PRO A 79 -14.11 8.92 -2.09
CA PRO A 79 -14.39 10.16 -1.34
C PRO A 79 -14.62 11.37 -2.26
N THR A 80 -13.99 11.36 -3.43
CA THR A 80 -14.16 12.36 -4.49
C THR A 80 -14.32 11.66 -5.83
N THR A 81 -15.12 12.23 -6.73
CA THR A 81 -15.30 11.70 -8.09
C THR A 81 -15.41 12.87 -9.08
N PRO A 82 -14.55 12.95 -10.11
CA PRO A 82 -13.48 12.00 -10.43
C PRO A 82 -12.35 11.99 -9.38
N LEU A 83 -11.80 10.80 -9.12
CA LEU A 83 -10.65 10.61 -8.25
C LEU A 83 -9.36 10.98 -9.02
N ASN A 84 -8.59 11.92 -8.50
CA ASN A 84 -7.29 12.27 -9.06
C ASN A 84 -6.21 11.28 -8.59
N ALA A 85 -5.86 10.32 -9.45
CA ALA A 85 -4.86 9.29 -9.22
C ALA A 85 -3.49 9.64 -9.85
N SER A 86 -3.05 10.90 -9.74
CA SER A 86 -1.76 11.34 -10.29
C SER A 86 -0.60 11.35 -9.29
N ARG A 87 -0.88 11.08 -8.00
CA ARG A 87 0.09 11.16 -6.90
C ARG A 87 -0.03 9.94 -6.02
N MET A 88 1.10 9.47 -5.50
CA MET A 88 1.09 8.41 -4.50
C MET A 88 0.41 8.91 -3.22
N GLY A 89 -0.30 7.98 -2.56
CA GLY A 89 -0.78 8.20 -1.20
C GLY A 89 0.37 8.37 -0.21
N PRO A 90 0.08 8.82 1.02
CA PRO A 90 1.06 8.88 2.08
C PRO A 90 1.47 7.47 2.51
N ALA A 91 2.64 7.36 3.13
CA ALA A 91 3.06 6.10 3.72
C ALA A 91 2.34 5.81 5.03
N CYS A 92 2.17 4.52 5.33
CA CYS A 92 1.71 4.12 6.65
C CYS A 92 2.74 4.51 7.73
N PRO A 93 2.31 4.85 8.96
CA PRO A 93 3.21 5.29 10.00
C PRO A 93 4.29 4.25 10.28
N GLN A 94 5.55 4.69 10.25
CA GLN A 94 6.72 3.84 10.41
C GLN A 94 7.94 4.69 10.79
N THR A 95 8.99 4.05 11.29
CA THR A 95 10.21 4.76 11.73
C THR A 95 11.20 5.03 10.60
N TYR A 96 11.01 4.38 9.44
CA TYR A 96 11.89 4.53 8.29
C TYR A 96 11.67 5.87 7.58
N ASN A 97 12.76 6.59 7.30
CA ASN A 97 12.71 7.85 6.59
C ASN A 97 12.47 7.63 5.08
N LEU A 98 11.27 7.97 4.62
CA LEU A 98 10.85 7.81 3.23
C LEU A 98 11.16 9.03 2.34
N ARG A 99 12.31 9.66 2.55
CA ARG A 99 12.91 10.69 1.67
C ARG A 99 11.92 11.82 1.30
N GLY A 100 11.13 12.29 2.26
CA GLY A 100 10.20 13.40 2.08
C GLY A 100 8.76 13.01 1.74
N LEU A 101 8.42 11.71 1.69
CA LEU A 101 7.03 11.27 1.68
C LEU A 101 6.36 11.54 3.04
N SER A 102 5.14 12.08 2.99
CA SER A 102 4.31 12.24 4.18
C SER A 102 3.88 10.88 4.72
N MET A 103 3.78 10.77 6.04
CA MET A 103 3.17 9.63 6.73
C MET A 103 1.77 9.98 7.21
N SER A 104 0.85 9.02 7.17
CA SER A 104 -0.53 9.16 7.65
C SER A 104 -1.11 7.79 7.98
N GLU A 105 -2.04 7.71 8.93
CA GLU A 105 -2.85 6.51 9.15
C GLU A 105 -3.83 6.25 8.01
N ASP A 106 -4.24 7.30 7.29
CA ASP A 106 -4.90 7.15 6.00
C ASP A 106 -3.86 6.80 4.93
N CYS A 107 -3.50 5.51 4.84
CA CYS A 107 -2.44 5.01 3.97
C CYS A 107 -2.85 3.80 3.10
N LEU A 108 -4.12 3.38 3.12
CA LEU A 108 -4.59 2.16 2.45
C LEU A 108 -4.93 2.41 0.97
N TYR A 109 -3.88 2.60 0.20
CA TYR A 109 -3.91 2.91 -1.23
C TYR A 109 -3.21 1.83 -2.06
N LEU A 110 -3.61 1.72 -3.32
CA LEU A 110 -2.91 0.93 -4.34
C LEU A 110 -2.57 1.79 -5.56
N ASN A 111 -1.63 1.32 -6.36
CA ASN A 111 -1.21 1.95 -7.61
C ASN A 111 -1.27 0.93 -8.74
N ILE A 112 -1.64 1.38 -9.94
CA ILE A 112 -1.77 0.56 -11.14
C ILE A 112 -0.89 1.15 -12.24
N PHE A 113 -0.11 0.29 -12.88
CA PHE A 113 0.71 0.59 -14.03
C PHE A 113 0.32 -0.39 -15.13
N THR A 114 -0.25 0.09 -16.22
CA THR A 114 -0.80 -0.78 -17.28
C THR A 114 -0.24 -0.35 -18.63
N PRO A 115 0.00 -1.30 -19.58
CA PRO A 115 0.40 -0.92 -20.93
C PRO A 115 -0.63 0.00 -21.57
N HIS A 116 -1.92 -0.35 -21.43
CA HIS A 116 -3.06 0.40 -21.96
C HIS A 116 -4.32 0.14 -21.13
N ALA A 117 -4.85 1.18 -20.48
CA ALA A 117 -5.94 1.05 -19.49
C ALA A 117 -7.28 0.58 -20.08
N ALA A 118 -7.55 0.84 -21.37
CA ALA A 118 -8.78 0.45 -22.05
C ALA A 118 -8.58 -0.67 -23.09
N SER A 119 -7.55 -1.50 -22.91
CA SER A 119 -7.21 -2.56 -23.86
C SER A 119 -8.19 -3.74 -23.80
N THR A 120 -8.50 -4.32 -24.97
CA THR A 120 -9.26 -5.58 -25.08
C THR A 120 -8.41 -6.83 -24.92
N TYR A 121 -7.07 -6.71 -24.94
CA TYR A 121 -6.12 -7.83 -24.92
C TYR A 121 -6.07 -8.61 -23.59
N LYS A 122 -6.54 -8.01 -22.48
CA LYS A 122 -6.51 -8.56 -21.12
C LYS A 122 -5.11 -9.07 -20.72
N TYR A 123 -4.29 -8.14 -20.23
CA TYR A 123 -2.91 -8.40 -19.81
C TYR A 123 -2.82 -9.27 -18.55
N SER A 124 -1.71 -10.02 -18.38
CA SER A 124 -1.42 -10.64 -17.08
C SER A 124 -1.24 -9.56 -16.03
N VAL A 125 -1.61 -9.85 -14.79
CA VAL A 125 -1.53 -8.91 -13.67
C VAL A 125 -0.51 -9.41 -12.66
N MET A 126 0.45 -8.58 -12.27
CA MET A 126 1.38 -8.85 -11.17
C MET A 126 1.06 -7.92 -10.00
N VAL A 127 0.68 -8.47 -8.86
CA VAL A 127 0.34 -7.73 -7.65
C VAL A 127 1.48 -7.83 -6.65
N PHE A 128 2.15 -6.71 -6.38
CA PHE A 128 3.30 -6.63 -5.51
C PHE A 128 2.93 -6.23 -4.08
N ILE A 129 3.34 -7.05 -3.11
CA ILE A 129 3.31 -6.74 -1.68
C ILE A 129 4.74 -6.38 -1.24
N HIS A 130 4.92 -5.16 -0.74
CA HIS A 130 6.23 -4.69 -0.30
C HIS A 130 6.70 -5.40 0.99
N GLY A 131 8.02 -5.52 1.14
CA GLY A 131 8.69 -5.99 2.35
C GLY A 131 8.80 -4.90 3.43
N GLY A 132 9.71 -5.10 4.38
CA GLY A 132 9.91 -4.19 5.52
C GLY A 132 9.47 -4.78 6.87
N ALA A 133 9.55 -6.10 7.02
CA ALA A 133 9.32 -6.82 8.27
C ALA A 133 8.00 -6.49 8.99
N PHE A 134 6.97 -6.09 8.22
CA PHE A 134 5.67 -5.64 8.71
C PHE A 134 5.69 -4.34 9.54
N THR A 135 6.83 -3.64 9.62
CA THR A 135 6.99 -2.40 10.39
C THR A 135 7.37 -1.20 9.53
N THR A 136 7.92 -1.44 8.33
CA THR A 136 8.35 -0.40 7.38
C THR A 136 8.01 -0.80 5.94
N GLY A 137 8.31 0.08 5.01
CA GLY A 137 8.18 -0.11 3.57
C GLY A 137 7.11 0.78 2.93
N HIS A 138 7.29 1.05 1.64
CA HIS A 138 6.34 1.80 0.85
C HIS A 138 6.41 1.43 -0.64
N THR A 139 5.30 1.53 -1.37
CA THR A 139 5.29 1.29 -2.82
C THR A 139 6.17 2.26 -3.63
N ALA A 140 6.51 3.42 -3.06
CA ALA A 140 7.40 4.41 -3.69
C ALA A 140 8.88 3.98 -3.72
N ASP A 141 9.27 2.97 -2.95
CA ASP A 141 10.61 2.39 -3.04
C ASP A 141 10.89 1.83 -4.45
N PHE A 142 9.82 1.57 -5.22
CA PHE A 142 9.84 1.12 -6.61
C PHE A 142 9.36 2.25 -7.53
N PRO A 143 10.27 3.04 -8.10
CA PRO A 143 9.89 4.22 -8.89
C PRO A 143 9.23 3.81 -10.21
N THR A 144 8.25 4.60 -10.67
CA THR A 144 7.48 4.36 -11.91
C THR A 144 8.35 4.02 -13.12
N PRO A 145 9.45 4.74 -13.45
CA PRO A 145 10.29 4.39 -14.59
C PRO A 145 10.88 2.97 -14.50
N GLY A 146 11.21 2.51 -13.29
CA GLY A 146 11.71 1.15 -13.05
C GLY A 146 10.64 0.09 -13.26
N ILE A 147 9.42 0.32 -12.77
CA ILE A 147 8.27 -0.58 -12.99
C ILE A 147 7.95 -0.68 -14.49
N VAL A 148 7.89 0.47 -15.17
CA VAL A 148 7.58 0.52 -16.61
C VAL A 148 8.63 -0.21 -17.44
N ARG A 149 9.90 0.11 -17.21
CA ARG A 149 11.03 -0.51 -17.92
C ARG A 149 11.07 -2.02 -17.74
N ASN A 150 10.90 -2.52 -16.51
CA ASN A 150 11.20 -3.90 -16.20
C ASN A 150 10.00 -4.84 -16.36
N LEU A 151 8.77 -4.33 -16.19
CA LEU A 151 7.56 -5.14 -16.18
C LEU A 151 6.54 -4.67 -17.23
N VAL A 152 6.09 -3.41 -17.17
CA VAL A 152 4.97 -2.95 -18.05
C VAL A 152 5.32 -3.02 -19.53
N SER A 153 6.57 -2.73 -19.89
CA SER A 153 7.08 -2.86 -21.28
C SER A 153 7.11 -4.29 -21.83
N ARG A 154 6.70 -5.29 -21.03
CA ARG A 154 6.52 -6.70 -21.39
C ARG A 154 5.04 -7.11 -21.34
N ASP A 155 4.13 -6.16 -21.55
CA ASP A 155 2.69 -6.41 -21.62
C ASP A 155 2.09 -7.01 -20.34
N VAL A 156 2.50 -6.47 -19.20
CA VAL A 156 2.02 -6.87 -17.87
C VAL A 156 1.47 -5.66 -17.12
N VAL A 157 0.28 -5.82 -16.53
CA VAL A 157 -0.26 -4.86 -15.56
C VAL A 157 0.42 -5.10 -14.23
N VAL A 158 0.98 -4.06 -13.64
CA VAL A 158 1.56 -4.12 -12.29
C VAL A 158 0.66 -3.36 -11.33
N VAL A 159 0.33 -4.00 -10.21
CA VAL A 159 -0.36 -3.36 -9.09
C VAL A 159 0.57 -3.38 -7.88
N THR A 160 0.71 -2.26 -7.18
CA THR A 160 1.43 -2.20 -5.90
C THR A 160 0.48 -1.77 -4.80
N ILE A 161 0.55 -2.42 -3.63
CA ILE A 161 -0.41 -2.16 -2.54
C ILE A 161 0.31 -1.71 -1.27
N GLN A 162 -0.30 -0.78 -0.55
CA GLN A 162 0.02 -0.45 0.83
C GLN A 162 -0.85 -1.26 1.79
N TYR A 163 -0.36 -1.53 3.00
CA TYR A 163 -1.11 -2.18 4.09
C TYR A 163 -0.65 -1.62 5.44
N ARG A 164 -1.49 -1.69 6.48
CA ARG A 164 -1.08 -1.19 7.81
C ARG A 164 0.15 -1.93 8.33
N LEU A 165 1.05 -1.17 8.92
CA LEU A 165 2.32 -1.63 9.47
C LEU A 165 2.31 -1.51 11.00
N GLY A 166 3.31 -2.11 11.63
CA GLY A 166 3.61 -1.86 13.03
C GLY A 166 2.49 -2.29 13.96
N LEU A 167 2.40 -1.59 15.09
CA LEU A 167 1.33 -1.71 16.08
C LEU A 167 -0.05 -1.49 15.44
N LEU A 168 -0.18 -0.57 14.49
CA LEU A 168 -1.46 -0.28 13.81
C LEU A 168 -1.98 -1.45 12.97
N GLY A 169 -1.08 -2.24 12.38
CA GLY A 169 -1.43 -3.39 11.55
C GLY A 169 -1.48 -4.73 12.29
N PHE A 170 -0.74 -4.87 13.39
CA PHE A 170 -0.47 -6.18 13.98
C PHE A 170 -0.64 -6.27 15.51
N PHE A 171 -1.02 -5.17 16.18
CA PHE A 171 -1.43 -5.24 17.58
C PHE A 171 -2.69 -6.08 17.74
N THR A 172 -2.71 -6.98 18.72
CA THR A 172 -3.88 -7.83 18.95
C THR A 172 -3.98 -8.36 20.37
N THR A 173 -5.23 -8.51 20.81
CA THR A 173 -5.65 -9.23 22.04
C THR A 173 -6.26 -10.59 21.71
N HIS A 174 -6.26 -10.99 20.44
CA HIS A 174 -6.99 -12.14 19.91
C HIS A 174 -8.49 -12.13 20.25
N SER A 175 -9.06 -10.93 20.40
CA SER A 175 -10.49 -10.69 20.57
C SER A 175 -11.00 -9.74 19.50
N ASP A 176 -12.31 -9.54 19.44
CA ASP A 176 -12.91 -8.57 18.52
C ASP A 176 -12.54 -7.11 18.88
N ASP A 177 -12.06 -6.86 20.10
CA ASP A 177 -11.59 -5.55 20.54
C ASP A 177 -10.34 -5.08 19.78
N PHE A 178 -9.43 -6.02 19.52
CA PHE A 178 -8.21 -5.85 18.71
C PHE A 178 -7.98 -7.12 17.88
N PRO A 179 -8.67 -7.25 16.73
CA PRO A 179 -8.57 -8.43 15.88
C PRO A 179 -7.12 -8.65 15.40
N PRO A 180 -6.67 -9.91 15.25
CA PRO A 180 -5.34 -10.19 14.75
C PRO A 180 -5.22 -9.85 13.25
N ASN A 181 -3.98 -9.61 12.81
CA ASN A 181 -3.57 -9.52 11.40
C ASN A 181 -4.31 -8.45 10.58
N LEU A 182 -4.56 -7.26 11.13
CA LEU A 182 -5.22 -6.19 10.39
C LEU A 182 -4.48 -5.83 9.09
N GLY A 183 -3.14 -5.81 9.10
CA GLY A 183 -2.33 -5.61 7.90
C GLY A 183 -2.54 -6.70 6.83
N MET A 184 -2.76 -7.96 7.22
CA MET A 184 -3.09 -9.04 6.27
C MET A 184 -4.52 -8.91 5.73
N LEU A 185 -5.45 -8.45 6.58
CA LEU A 185 -6.82 -8.18 6.14
C LEU A 185 -6.86 -7.01 5.15
N ASP A 186 -6.00 -6.01 5.32
CA ASP A 186 -5.85 -4.91 4.35
C ASP A 186 -5.40 -5.46 2.99
N GLN A 187 -4.38 -6.33 2.97
CA GLN A 187 -3.92 -6.99 1.76
C GLN A 187 -5.02 -7.84 1.11
N ASN A 188 -5.83 -8.55 1.91
CA ASN A 188 -6.98 -9.31 1.42
C ASN A 188 -8.03 -8.42 0.75
N GLU A 189 -8.37 -7.26 1.34
CA GLU A 189 -9.29 -6.31 0.72
C GLU A 189 -8.71 -5.66 -0.54
N ALA A 190 -7.40 -5.40 -0.59
CA ALA A 190 -6.76 -4.96 -1.81
C ALA A 190 -6.88 -6.01 -2.93
N LEU A 191 -6.68 -7.29 -2.63
CA LEU A 191 -6.85 -8.39 -3.59
C LEU A 191 -8.30 -8.49 -4.10
N LYS A 192 -9.30 -8.32 -3.20
CA LYS A 192 -10.71 -8.26 -3.61
C LYS A 192 -10.99 -7.09 -4.55
N TRP A 193 -10.46 -5.91 -4.22
CA TRP A 193 -10.60 -4.74 -5.07
C TRP A 193 -9.96 -4.98 -6.44
N ILE A 194 -8.76 -5.56 -6.49
CA ILE A 194 -8.05 -5.87 -7.74
C ILE A 194 -8.87 -6.85 -8.58
N GLN A 195 -9.37 -7.93 -7.97
CA GLN A 195 -10.21 -8.89 -8.66
C GLN A 195 -11.44 -8.22 -9.31
N SER A 196 -12.08 -7.28 -8.59
CA SER A 196 -13.32 -6.65 -9.06
C SER A 196 -13.10 -5.55 -10.10
N GLU A 197 -11.95 -4.88 -10.10
CA GLU A 197 -11.72 -3.68 -10.92
C GLU A 197 -10.64 -3.81 -11.99
N ILE A 198 -9.70 -4.76 -11.90
CA ILE A 198 -8.48 -4.72 -12.74
C ILE A 198 -8.77 -4.86 -14.24
N ALA A 199 -9.91 -5.47 -14.59
CA ALA A 199 -10.43 -5.53 -15.96
C ALA A 199 -10.65 -4.13 -16.57
N ASN A 200 -11.07 -3.16 -15.76
CA ASN A 200 -11.27 -1.77 -16.19
C ASN A 200 -9.94 -1.07 -16.51
N PHE A 201 -8.81 -1.61 -16.07
CA PHE A 201 -7.46 -1.11 -16.33
C PHE A 201 -6.70 -1.99 -17.35
N GLY A 202 -7.41 -2.85 -18.08
CA GLY A 202 -6.86 -3.72 -19.12
C GLY A 202 -6.25 -5.04 -18.61
N GLY A 203 -6.32 -5.33 -17.30
CA GLY A 203 -5.82 -6.58 -16.72
C GLY A 203 -6.82 -7.73 -16.83
N ASP A 204 -6.31 -8.97 -16.80
CA ASP A 204 -7.12 -10.17 -16.70
C ASP A 204 -7.30 -10.58 -15.23
N PRO A 205 -8.51 -10.49 -14.65
CA PRO A 205 -8.75 -10.88 -13.25
C PRO A 205 -8.53 -12.39 -13.00
N TYR A 206 -8.40 -13.21 -14.05
CA TYR A 206 -8.12 -14.65 -13.95
C TYR A 206 -6.64 -15.00 -14.14
N ARG A 207 -5.78 -14.03 -14.47
CA ARG A 207 -4.32 -14.21 -14.62
C ARG A 207 -3.53 -13.29 -13.70
N ILE A 208 -3.87 -13.36 -12.42
CA ILE A 208 -3.19 -12.61 -11.36
C ILE A 208 -2.06 -13.46 -10.76
N THR A 209 -0.87 -12.88 -10.73
CA THR A 209 0.31 -13.39 -10.01
C THR A 209 0.56 -12.52 -8.79
N LEU A 210 0.44 -13.09 -7.60
CA LEU A 210 0.80 -12.42 -6.36
C LEU A 210 2.29 -12.57 -6.10
N PHE A 211 2.99 -11.50 -5.77
CA PHE A 211 4.41 -11.60 -5.42
C PHE A 211 4.84 -10.58 -4.39
N GLY A 212 5.94 -10.87 -3.71
CA GLY A 212 6.52 -9.97 -2.75
C GLY A 212 7.89 -10.42 -2.29
N GLN A 213 8.60 -9.50 -1.64
CA GLN A 213 9.95 -9.70 -1.13
C GLN A 213 9.98 -9.62 0.40
N SER A 214 10.76 -10.48 1.05
CA SER A 214 10.90 -10.53 2.52
C SER A 214 9.54 -10.67 3.23
N ALA A 215 9.10 -9.69 4.02
CA ALA A 215 7.76 -9.69 4.63
C ALA A 215 6.63 -9.74 3.60
N GLY A 216 6.82 -9.16 2.41
CA GLY A 216 5.88 -9.29 1.30
C GLY A 216 5.85 -10.70 0.72
N SER A 217 6.98 -11.43 0.77
CA SER A 217 7.05 -12.84 0.42
C SER A 217 6.37 -13.72 1.46
N ALA A 218 6.56 -13.42 2.74
CA ALA A 218 5.82 -14.06 3.83
C ALA A 218 4.31 -13.80 3.73
N SER A 219 3.91 -12.59 3.35
CA SER A 219 2.52 -12.21 3.07
C SER A 219 1.95 -13.00 1.89
N THR A 220 2.70 -13.08 0.79
CA THR A 220 2.34 -13.88 -0.39
C THR A 220 2.13 -15.35 0.00
N SER A 221 3.08 -15.92 0.75
CA SER A 221 2.99 -17.27 1.29
C SER A 221 1.74 -17.46 2.18
N ALA A 222 1.43 -16.49 3.04
CA ALA A 222 0.22 -16.52 3.87
C ALA A 222 -1.07 -16.50 3.05
N HIS A 223 -1.14 -15.71 1.98
CA HIS A 223 -2.30 -15.66 1.10
C HIS A 223 -2.50 -16.95 0.29
N ILE A 224 -1.44 -17.71 0.00
CA ILE A 224 -1.58 -19.06 -0.62
C ILE A 224 -2.35 -20.01 0.30
N PHE A 225 -2.11 -19.94 1.61
CA PHE A 225 -2.76 -20.82 2.58
C PHE A 225 -4.12 -20.30 3.07
N SER A 226 -4.36 -19.00 2.97
CA SER A 226 -5.55 -18.37 3.52
C SER A 226 -6.83 -18.74 2.75
N PRO A 227 -7.85 -19.33 3.41
CA PRO A 227 -9.16 -19.59 2.78
C PRO A 227 -9.81 -18.32 2.23
N THR A 228 -9.59 -17.17 2.87
CA THR A 228 -10.20 -15.89 2.48
C THR A 228 -9.55 -15.25 1.25
N SER A 229 -8.39 -15.75 0.81
CA SER A 229 -7.72 -15.32 -0.42
C SER A 229 -7.79 -16.35 -1.54
N GLN A 230 -8.44 -17.50 -1.29
CA GLN A 230 -8.61 -18.54 -2.31
C GLN A 230 -9.31 -17.95 -3.54
N ASN A 231 -8.80 -18.31 -4.72
CA ASN A 231 -9.32 -17.90 -6.03
C ASN A 231 -9.19 -16.40 -6.36
N MET A 232 -8.42 -15.61 -5.58
CA MET A 232 -8.13 -14.20 -5.93
C MET A 232 -6.89 -14.04 -6.80
N PHE A 233 -6.06 -15.07 -6.90
CA PHE A 233 -4.87 -15.10 -7.76
C PHE A 233 -4.58 -16.54 -8.21
N GLN A 234 -3.83 -16.66 -9.30
CA GLN A 234 -3.51 -17.94 -9.94
C GLN A 234 -2.08 -18.40 -9.64
N GLN A 235 -1.13 -17.48 -9.55
CA GLN A 235 0.29 -17.79 -9.39
C GLN A 235 0.90 -17.00 -8.24
N ALA A 236 1.99 -17.49 -7.67
CA ALA A 236 2.70 -16.80 -6.61
C ALA A 236 4.22 -16.82 -6.81
N ILE A 237 4.91 -15.71 -6.49
CA ILE A 237 6.37 -15.62 -6.46
C ILE A 237 6.80 -15.15 -5.08
N MET A 238 7.67 -15.91 -4.44
CA MET A 238 8.11 -15.70 -3.06
C MET A 238 9.61 -15.37 -3.03
N GLU A 239 9.95 -14.09 -2.95
CA GLU A 239 11.34 -13.62 -2.94
C GLU A 239 11.88 -13.49 -1.50
N SER A 240 12.71 -14.45 -1.08
CA SER A 240 13.44 -14.40 0.20
C SER A 240 12.56 -14.25 1.44
N GLY A 241 11.46 -14.99 1.51
CA GLY A 241 10.64 -15.12 2.71
C GLY A 241 9.52 -16.14 2.56
N SER A 242 9.15 -16.78 3.65
CA SER A 242 7.97 -17.65 3.72
C SER A 242 7.22 -17.40 5.02
N ILE A 243 5.97 -17.86 5.08
CA ILE A 243 5.21 -17.78 6.32
C ILE A 243 5.96 -18.50 7.47
N LEU A 244 6.69 -19.59 7.18
CA LEU A 244 7.48 -20.35 8.15
C LEU A 244 8.70 -19.58 8.67
N THR A 245 9.44 -18.88 7.81
CA THR A 245 10.54 -18.01 8.27
C THR A 245 10.05 -16.89 9.19
N SER A 246 8.77 -16.53 9.05
CA SER A 246 8.14 -15.56 9.94
C SER A 246 7.68 -16.17 11.28
N PHE A 247 7.65 -17.49 11.46
CA PHE A 247 7.24 -18.12 12.73
C PHE A 247 8.40 -18.49 13.66
N GLU A 248 9.63 -18.67 13.15
CA GLU A 248 10.63 -19.51 13.84
C GLU A 248 11.57 -18.81 14.85
N GLY A 249 11.43 -17.51 15.16
CA GLY A 249 12.30 -16.94 16.21
C GLY A 249 12.38 -15.43 16.38
N SER A 250 11.70 -14.64 15.54
CA SER A 250 11.69 -13.17 15.67
C SER A 250 10.29 -12.59 15.88
N MET A 251 9.26 -13.44 15.81
CA MET A 251 7.84 -13.07 15.84
C MET A 251 7.03 -13.99 16.78
N GLY A 252 7.71 -14.81 17.59
CA GLY A 252 7.10 -15.72 18.56
C GLY A 252 6.92 -15.12 19.96
N LEU A 253 7.06 -13.81 20.12
CA LEU A 253 6.80 -13.15 21.40
C LEU A 253 5.28 -13.03 21.58
N THR A 254 4.66 -14.07 22.15
CA THR A 254 3.24 -14.09 22.57
C THR A 254 2.85 -12.90 23.45
N ASN A 255 3.83 -12.20 24.00
CA ASN A 255 3.65 -11.11 24.94
C ASN A 255 4.00 -9.74 24.35
N LEU A 256 4.22 -9.60 23.03
CA LEU A 256 4.57 -8.28 22.48
C LEU A 256 3.39 -7.29 22.60
N SER A 257 2.18 -7.68 22.18
CA SER A 257 0.99 -6.85 22.39
C SER A 257 0.73 -6.55 23.87
N GLU A 258 0.93 -7.55 24.74
CA GLU A 258 0.82 -7.41 26.18
C GLU A 258 1.85 -6.40 26.73
N SER A 259 3.12 -6.53 26.35
CA SER A 259 4.19 -5.60 26.70
C SER A 259 3.92 -4.20 26.19
N ARG A 260 3.36 -4.04 24.98
CA ARG A 260 2.98 -2.74 24.43
C ARG A 260 1.83 -2.12 25.21
N ALA A 261 0.84 -2.91 25.63
CA ALA A 261 -0.22 -2.43 26.51
C ALA A 261 0.36 -1.91 27.83
N TYR A 262 1.34 -2.61 28.42
CA TYR A 262 1.99 -2.19 29.66
C TYR A 262 2.77 -0.90 29.48
N THR A 263 3.60 -0.80 28.45
CA THR A 263 4.46 0.37 28.23
C THR A 263 3.70 1.61 27.76
N LEU A 264 2.73 1.46 26.87
CA LEU A 264 2.03 2.59 26.27
C LEU A 264 0.85 3.08 27.12
N CYS A 265 0.14 2.15 27.76
CA CYS A 265 -1.11 2.45 28.45
C CYS A 265 -1.06 2.24 29.96
N ASN A 266 0.11 1.93 30.53
CA ASN A 266 0.25 1.52 31.93
C ASN A 266 -0.73 0.40 32.32
N PHE A 267 -1.04 -0.46 31.35
CA PHE A 267 -1.96 -1.58 31.56
C PHE A 267 -1.30 -2.58 32.52
N THR A 268 -2.07 -3.22 33.40
CA THR A 268 -1.52 -4.21 34.35
C THR A 268 -1.76 -5.64 33.90
N GLN A 269 -1.01 -6.57 34.50
CA GLN A 269 -1.20 -7.99 34.24
C GLN A 269 -2.58 -8.48 34.66
N GLU A 270 -3.11 -7.94 35.75
CA GLU A 270 -4.47 -8.23 36.23
C GLU A 270 -5.50 -7.73 35.21
N GLN A 271 -5.33 -6.51 34.67
CA GLN A 271 -6.23 -5.95 33.66
C GLN A 271 -6.20 -6.76 32.36
N TRP A 272 -5.03 -7.25 31.94
CA TRP A 272 -4.88 -8.13 30.78
C TRP A 272 -5.55 -9.48 30.98
N LYS A 273 -5.29 -10.15 32.11
CA LYS A 273 -5.95 -11.42 32.46
C LYS A 273 -7.46 -11.27 32.59
N ALA A 274 -7.93 -10.14 33.14
CA ALA A 274 -9.35 -9.82 33.27
C ALA A 274 -9.99 -9.34 31.95
N ARG A 275 -9.23 -9.25 30.85
CA ARG A 275 -9.70 -8.82 29.52
C ARG A 275 -10.41 -7.46 29.54
N GLN A 276 -9.89 -6.51 30.32
CA GLN A 276 -10.43 -5.14 30.41
C GLN A 276 -10.03 -4.27 29.20
N PHE A 277 -10.20 -4.81 28.00
CA PHE A 277 -9.68 -4.21 26.76
C PHE A 277 -10.39 -2.93 26.34
N THR A 278 -11.56 -2.61 26.91
CA THR A 278 -12.18 -1.28 26.72
C THR A 278 -11.27 -0.15 27.24
N LEU A 279 -10.56 -0.35 28.35
CA LEU A 279 -9.59 0.63 28.86
C LEU A 279 -8.42 0.82 27.87
N LEU A 280 -7.98 -0.29 27.29
CA LEU A 280 -6.89 -0.33 26.32
C LEU A 280 -7.31 0.31 24.99
N GLN A 281 -8.55 0.11 24.53
CA GLN A 281 -9.12 0.80 23.37
C GLN A 281 -9.16 2.31 23.57
N ASN A 282 -9.64 2.77 24.73
CA ASN A 282 -9.69 4.20 25.04
C ASN A 282 -8.29 4.84 25.03
N CYS A 283 -7.29 4.14 25.56
CA CYS A 283 -5.89 4.58 25.53
C CYS A 283 -5.31 4.58 24.10
N LEU A 284 -5.32 3.44 23.40
CA LEU A 284 -4.63 3.30 22.11
C LEU A 284 -5.33 4.08 21.00
N LYS A 285 -6.67 4.15 20.96
CA LYS A 285 -7.38 4.86 19.88
C LYS A 285 -7.12 6.37 19.90
N THR A 286 -6.89 6.96 21.07
CA THR A 286 -6.65 8.41 21.23
C THR A 286 -5.17 8.79 21.19
N MET A 287 -4.26 7.79 21.22
CA MET A 287 -2.82 8.02 21.26
C MET A 287 -2.25 8.43 19.91
N ASP A 288 -1.44 9.48 19.85
CA ASP A 288 -0.74 9.82 18.62
C ASP A 288 0.15 8.66 18.14
N TYR A 289 0.13 8.34 16.84
CA TYR A 289 0.88 7.19 16.31
C TYR A 289 2.39 7.35 16.52
N GLN A 290 2.90 8.57 16.70
CA GLN A 290 4.32 8.81 16.99
C GLN A 290 4.76 8.07 18.25
N LYS A 291 3.89 7.97 19.28
CA LYS A 291 4.20 7.18 20.48
C LYS A 291 4.33 5.68 20.17
N PHE A 292 3.61 5.17 19.16
CA PHE A 292 3.78 3.79 18.72
C PHE A 292 5.14 3.59 18.05
N LEU A 293 5.53 4.53 17.18
CA LEU A 293 6.82 4.52 16.49
C LEU A 293 7.99 4.62 17.47
N ASP A 294 7.89 5.50 18.46
CA ASP A 294 8.88 5.66 19.51
C ASP A 294 9.04 4.37 20.32
N ALA A 295 7.93 3.68 20.60
CA ALA A 295 7.96 2.40 21.29
C ALA A 295 8.58 1.29 20.41
N GLU A 296 8.29 1.26 19.12
CA GLU A 296 8.86 0.31 18.15
C GLU A 296 10.38 0.40 18.04
N ASN A 297 10.95 1.62 18.10
CA ASN A 297 12.40 1.83 18.06
C ASN A 297 13.17 1.19 19.25
N VAL A 298 12.48 0.77 20.31
CA VAL A 298 13.14 0.25 21.52
C VAL A 298 13.48 -1.24 21.43
N ARG A 299 12.80 -2.09 20.63
CA ARG A 299 13.15 -3.54 20.43
C ARG A 299 12.58 -4.15 19.12
N ASN A 300 13.37 -5.06 18.53
CA ASN A 300 13.19 -5.77 17.25
C ASN A 300 11.86 -6.54 17.04
N PHE A 301 11.36 -6.45 15.79
CA PHE A 301 10.43 -7.27 14.99
C PHE A 301 9.04 -7.66 15.58
N LEU A 302 7.99 -7.39 14.79
CA LEU A 302 6.56 -7.56 15.11
C LEU A 302 5.96 -8.86 14.53
N VAL A 303 4.91 -9.34 15.17
CA VAL A 303 4.37 -10.70 15.15
C VAL A 303 3.21 -10.89 14.15
N LEU A 304 3.25 -11.97 13.35
CA LEU A 304 2.09 -12.51 12.60
C LEU A 304 1.40 -13.62 13.40
N ILE A 305 0.06 -13.61 13.50
CA ILE A 305 -0.68 -14.55 14.34
C ILE A 305 -1.72 -15.36 13.54
N LEU A 306 -1.53 -16.67 13.42
CA LEU A 306 -2.40 -17.56 12.61
C LEU A 306 -3.77 -17.95 13.19
N LYS A 307 -4.32 -17.27 14.20
CA LYS A 307 -5.68 -17.61 14.67
C LYS A 307 -6.73 -16.91 13.80
N LYS A 308 -7.22 -17.65 12.79
CA LYS A 308 -8.31 -17.32 11.84
C LYS A 308 -7.94 -16.27 10.76
N MET A 309 -7.11 -16.67 9.80
CA MET A 309 -7.21 -16.14 8.42
C MET A 309 -8.20 -16.97 7.61
#